data_AF-A0A914PT88-F1
#
_entry.id   AF-A0A914PT88-F1
#
_cell.length_a   1.000
_cell.length_b   1.000
_cell.length_c   1.000
_cell.angle_alpha   90.00
_cell.angle_beta   90.00
_cell.angle_gamma   90.00
#
_symmetry.space_group_name_H-M   'P 1'
#
loop_
_entity.id
_entity.type
_entity.pdbx_description
1 polymer ?
#
loop_
_entity_poly.entity_id
_entity_poly.type
_entity_poly.pdbx_seq_one_letter_code
_entity_poly.pdbx_strand_id
1 'polypeptide(L)'
;MNAAKSFSKTVTSIGESVFTSFTTGNQNKQANATTELGIVTVIDAAGVVKGDRKTQGNKHVISHFVAHESSLGFLAFGNGGQLLLTSSQSGTSFYVFGLFPHSGLAALGSVQHLYTLYRGNSAAKVILYNLFVINFCK
;
A
#
# COMPACT_ATOMS: atom_id res chain seq x y z
N MET A 1 53.16 23.62 -26.55
CA MET A 1 51.97 22.83 -26.95
C MET A 1 50.76 23.42 -26.24
N ASN A 2 49.75 23.81 -27.02
CA ASN A 2 48.55 24.52 -26.61
C ASN A 2 47.47 23.57 -26.06
N ALA A 3 46.57 24.14 -25.23
CA ALA A 3 45.14 23.84 -25.08
C ALA A 3 44.69 23.65 -23.61
N ALA A 4 44.05 24.68 -23.04
CA ALA A 4 43.11 24.52 -21.94
C ALA A 4 41.69 24.47 -22.51
N LYS A 5 40.91 23.45 -22.14
CA LYS A 5 39.57 23.18 -22.68
C LYS A 5 38.53 24.01 -21.93
N SER A 6 37.72 24.76 -22.68
CA SER A 6 36.60 25.58 -22.21
C SER A 6 35.40 24.70 -21.82
N PHE A 7 34.76 25.00 -20.69
CA PHE A 7 33.49 24.39 -20.28
C PHE A 7 32.34 25.35 -20.59
N SER A 8 31.61 25.11 -21.68
CA SER A 8 30.37 25.82 -22.01
C SER A 8 29.20 25.20 -21.24
N LYS A 9 28.59 25.96 -20.32
CA LYS A 9 27.30 25.61 -19.72
C LYS A 9 26.18 26.18 -20.59
N THR A 10 25.57 25.34 -21.41
CA THR A 10 24.36 25.69 -22.16
C THR A 10 23.14 25.42 -21.28
N VAL A 11 22.41 26.49 -20.93
CA VAL A 11 21.06 26.41 -20.35
C VAL A 11 20.08 26.22 -21.51
N THR A 12 19.31 25.13 -21.48
CA THR A 12 18.21 24.93 -22.42
C THR A 12 16.93 24.62 -21.66
N SER A 13 15.99 25.53 -21.86
CA SER A 13 14.54 25.42 -21.83
C SER A 13 13.86 24.92 -20.55
N ILE A 14 13.23 25.89 -19.88
CA ILE A 14 12.02 25.71 -19.09
C ILE A 14 10.91 25.29 -20.06
N GLY A 15 10.39 24.09 -19.89
CA GLY A 15 9.25 23.53 -20.61
C GLY A 15 8.32 22.88 -19.59
N GLU A 16 7.07 23.32 -19.61
CA GLU A 16 5.97 23.03 -18.70
C GLU A 16 5.92 21.56 -18.22
N SER A 17 5.86 21.35 -16.91
CA SER A 17 5.59 20.03 -16.33
C SER A 17 4.72 20.18 -15.09
N VAL A 18 3.60 19.47 -15.11
CA VAL A 18 2.65 19.35 -14.00
C VAL A 18 3.35 18.60 -12.86
N PHE A 19 3.57 19.29 -11.75
CA PHE A 19 4.34 18.81 -10.62
C PHE A 19 3.56 17.77 -9.82
N THR A 20 3.96 16.50 -9.90
CA THR A 20 3.78 15.53 -8.81
C THR A 20 4.97 15.64 -7.87
N SER A 21 4.79 16.33 -6.75
CA SER A 21 5.65 16.19 -5.55
C SER A 21 5.67 14.70 -5.16
N PHE A 22 6.73 14.04 -4.69
CA PHE A 22 7.87 14.42 -3.86
C PHE A 22 8.90 13.26 -3.96
N THR A 23 10.14 13.50 -4.39
CA THR A 23 11.35 12.77 -3.93
C THR A 23 12.60 13.61 -4.23
N THR A 24 13.42 13.85 -3.21
CA THR A 24 14.70 14.55 -3.31
C THR A 24 15.82 13.52 -3.42
N GLY A 25 16.60 13.58 -4.50
CA GLY A 25 18.05 13.32 -4.47
C GLY A 25 18.59 11.96 -4.94
N ASN A 26 19.20 12.01 -6.13
CA ASN A 26 20.31 11.19 -6.68
C ASN A 26 20.03 9.80 -7.29
N GLN A 27 19.95 9.83 -8.62
CA GLN A 27 20.02 8.72 -9.56
C GLN A 27 21.42 8.09 -9.59
N ASN A 28 21.53 6.80 -9.29
CA ASN A 28 22.59 5.94 -9.82
C ASN A 28 21.96 4.59 -10.22
N LYS A 29 22.19 4.20 -11.47
CA LYS A 29 21.67 3.03 -12.21
C LYS A 29 21.24 1.81 -11.36
N GLN A 30 19.96 1.42 -11.35
CA GLN A 30 19.52 0.01 -11.38
C GLN A 30 17.99 -0.10 -11.41
N ALA A 31 17.45 -0.78 -12.44
CA ALA A 31 16.10 -1.33 -12.58
C ALA A 31 14.88 -0.40 -12.39
N ASN A 32 13.92 -0.47 -13.31
CA ASN A 32 12.51 -0.14 -13.01
C ASN A 32 12.00 -1.11 -11.93
N ALA A 33 12.40 -0.92 -10.68
CA ALA A 33 11.76 -1.57 -9.55
C ALA A 33 10.47 -0.81 -9.30
N THR A 34 9.37 -1.21 -9.95
CA THR A 34 8.04 -0.89 -9.43
C THR A 34 7.98 -1.53 -8.05
N THR A 35 8.21 -0.73 -6.99
CA THR A 35 8.05 -1.20 -5.62
C THR A 35 6.62 -1.69 -5.51
N GLU A 36 6.44 -3.01 -5.37
CA GLU A 36 5.13 -3.62 -5.22
C GLU A 36 4.55 -3.18 -3.88
N LEU A 37 3.71 -2.15 -3.89
CA LEU A 37 3.02 -1.68 -2.70
C LEU A 37 1.85 -2.59 -2.37
N GLY A 38 1.67 -2.83 -1.08
CA GLY A 38 0.55 -3.60 -0.56
C GLY A 38 -0.66 -2.70 -0.42
N ILE A 39 -1.48 -2.64 -1.47
CA ILE A 39 -2.69 -1.79 -1.51
C ILE A 39 -3.93 -2.59 -1.11
N VAL A 40 -4.75 -2.02 -0.23
CA VAL A 40 -6.04 -2.58 0.18
C VAL A 40 -7.17 -1.74 -0.39
N THR A 41 -8.12 -2.41 -1.04
CA THR A 41 -9.40 -1.83 -1.44
C THR A 41 -10.53 -2.57 -0.75
N VAL A 42 -11.32 -1.86 0.04
CA VAL A 42 -12.52 -2.40 0.68
C VAL A 42 -13.72 -2.00 -0.16
N ILE A 43 -14.60 -2.95 -0.48
CA ILE A 43 -15.76 -2.75 -1.35
C ILE A 43 -17.01 -3.28 -0.65
N ASP A 44 -18.11 -2.54 -0.74
CA ASP A 44 -19.43 -3.03 -0.32
C ASP A 44 -19.93 -4.10 -1.30
N ALA A 45 -19.83 -5.37 -0.88
CA ALA A 45 -20.28 -6.50 -1.68
C ALA A 45 -21.80 -6.48 -1.94
N ALA A 46 -22.62 -5.95 -1.02
CA ALA A 46 -24.08 -5.92 -1.18
C ALA A 46 -24.51 -4.91 -2.25
N GLY A 47 -23.81 -3.79 -2.34
CA GLY A 47 -24.01 -2.79 -3.39
C GLY A 47 -23.68 -3.31 -4.78
N VAL A 48 -22.65 -4.14 -4.91
CA VAL A 48 -22.20 -4.71 -6.20
C VAL A 48 -23.24 -5.66 -6.81
N VAL A 49 -24.01 -6.38 -5.99
CA VAL A 49 -25.01 -7.34 -6.47
C VAL A 49 -26.28 -6.66 -7.00
N LYS A 50 -26.55 -5.41 -6.58
CA LYS A 50 -27.80 -4.68 -6.86
C LYS A 50 -27.76 -3.75 -8.08
N GLY A 51 -26.62 -3.58 -8.76
CA GLY A 51 -26.48 -2.58 -9.83
C GLY A 51 -25.58 -3.01 -10.98
N ASP A 52 -26.00 -2.69 -12.21
CA ASP A 52 -25.34 -2.97 -13.49
C ASP A 52 -23.81 -2.75 -13.45
N ARG A 53 -23.06 -3.80 -13.79
CA ARG A 53 -21.58 -3.83 -13.90
C ARG A 53 -20.98 -2.82 -14.89
N LYS A 54 -21.79 -1.99 -15.55
CA LYS A 54 -21.38 -1.19 -16.73
C LYS A 54 -21.11 0.30 -16.49
N THR A 55 -21.45 0.91 -15.35
CA THR A 55 -21.42 2.40 -15.27
C THR A 55 -20.87 3.04 -14.00
N GLN A 56 -20.38 2.32 -12.99
CA GLN A 56 -20.01 2.96 -11.71
C GLN A 56 -18.76 2.35 -11.08
N GLY A 57 -17.59 2.58 -11.69
CA GLY A 57 -16.31 1.97 -11.29
C GLY A 57 -15.87 2.22 -9.84
N ASN A 58 -16.43 3.22 -9.14
CA ASN A 58 -16.01 3.61 -7.78
C ASN A 58 -17.15 3.76 -6.77
N LYS A 59 -18.42 3.51 -7.14
CA LYS A 59 -19.56 3.79 -6.24
C LYS A 59 -19.67 2.83 -5.06
N HIS A 60 -18.99 1.68 -5.14
CA HIS A 60 -19.02 0.62 -4.13
C HIS A 60 -17.75 0.52 -3.32
N VAL A 61 -16.69 1.25 -3.68
CA VAL A 61 -15.47 1.30 -2.87
C VAL A 61 -15.82 1.97 -1.56
N ILE A 62 -15.46 1.37 -0.43
CA ILE A 62 -15.61 1.95 0.91
C ILE A 62 -14.34 2.70 1.28
N SER A 63 -13.18 2.10 0.98
CA SER A 63 -11.88 2.70 1.26
C SER A 63 -10.81 2.13 0.33
N HIS A 64 -9.81 2.95 0.01
CA HIS A 64 -8.64 2.55 -0.77
C HIS A 64 -7.40 3.17 -0.16
N PHE A 65 -6.44 2.34 0.26
CA PHE A 65 -5.25 2.83 0.96
C PHE A 65 -4.05 1.89 0.79
N VAL A 66 -2.85 2.44 0.91
CA VAL A 66 -1.61 1.67 0.96
C VAL A 66 -1.46 1.13 2.38
N ALA A 67 -1.54 -0.20 2.52
CA ALA A 67 -1.31 -0.87 3.79
C ALA A 67 0.17 -1.13 4.03
N HIS A 68 0.93 -1.59 3.02
CA HIS A 68 2.35 -1.95 3.17
C HIS A 68 3.21 -1.34 2.07
N GLU A 69 4.48 -1.06 2.38
CA GLU A 69 5.51 -0.67 1.39
C GLU A 69 6.02 -1.86 0.55
N SER A 70 5.51 -3.06 0.84
CA SER A 70 5.77 -4.30 0.11
C SER A 70 4.45 -4.99 -0.20
N SER A 71 4.47 -6.01 -1.07
CA SER A 71 3.29 -6.76 -1.46
C SER A 71 2.55 -7.37 -0.24
N LEU A 72 1.23 -7.52 -0.36
CA LEU A 72 0.39 -8.10 0.70
C LEU A 72 0.49 -9.62 0.71
N GLY A 73 0.84 -10.20 1.86
CA GLY A 73 0.87 -11.66 2.04
C GLY A 73 -0.44 -12.23 2.57
N PHE A 74 -1.12 -11.49 3.43
CA PHE A 74 -2.35 -11.96 4.07
C PHE A 74 -3.25 -10.79 4.48
N LEU A 75 -4.56 -11.02 4.49
CA LEU A 75 -5.53 -10.10 5.08
C LEU A 75 -6.69 -10.88 5.73
N ALA A 76 -7.21 -10.37 6.84
CA ALA A 76 -8.40 -10.93 7.49
C ALA A 76 -9.19 -9.85 8.22
N PHE A 77 -10.52 -9.91 8.09
CA PHE A 77 -11.42 -9.08 8.89
C PHE A 77 -11.56 -9.66 10.31
N GLY A 78 -11.55 -8.79 11.30
CA GLY A 78 -11.94 -9.13 12.66
C GLY A 78 -13.44 -9.34 12.78
N ASN A 79 -13.86 -9.90 13.92
CA ASN A 79 -15.27 -10.04 14.24
C ASN A 79 -15.96 -8.66 14.21
N GLY A 80 -17.11 -8.57 13.54
CA GLY A 80 -17.85 -7.32 13.33
C GLY A 80 -17.43 -6.49 12.11
N GLY A 81 -16.41 -6.90 11.34
CA GLY A 81 -16.07 -6.30 10.04
C GLY A 81 -15.44 -4.89 10.08
N GLN A 82 -15.29 -4.29 11.25
CA GLN A 82 -14.67 -2.98 11.43
C GLN A 82 -13.14 -3.05 11.50
N LEU A 83 -12.59 -4.18 11.96
CA LEU A 83 -11.14 -4.38 12.07
C LEU A 83 -10.63 -5.15 10.85
N LEU A 84 -9.48 -4.72 10.34
CA LEU A 84 -8.77 -5.39 9.27
C LEU A 84 -7.31 -5.63 9.68
N LEU A 85 -6.92 -6.90 9.76
CA LEU A 85 -5.53 -7.31 9.91
C LEU A 85 -4.93 -7.51 8.52
N THR A 86 -3.76 -6.94 8.27
CA THR A 86 -2.98 -7.20 7.05
C THR A 86 -1.57 -7.62 7.42
N SER A 87 -0.92 -8.37 6.52
CA SER A 87 0.48 -8.78 6.63
C SER A 87 1.23 -8.42 5.36
N SER A 88 2.49 -8.02 5.51
CA SER A 88 3.44 -8.00 4.40
C SER A 88 3.67 -9.43 3.86
N GLN A 89 4.14 -9.53 2.62
CA GLN A 89 4.52 -10.79 1.98
C GLN A 89 5.59 -11.55 2.79
N SER A 90 6.46 -10.83 3.51
CA SER A 90 7.48 -11.41 4.39
C SER A 90 6.90 -12.05 5.65
N GLY A 91 5.67 -11.74 6.05
CA GLY A 91 5.06 -12.22 7.30
C GLY A 91 5.72 -11.67 8.57
N THR A 92 6.54 -10.62 8.44
CA THR A 92 7.28 -10.01 9.56
C THR A 92 6.51 -8.88 10.24
N SER A 93 5.67 -8.19 9.47
CA SER A 93 4.94 -7.00 9.92
C SER A 93 3.46 -7.19 9.67
N PHE A 94 2.67 -7.01 10.71
CA PHE A 94 1.22 -7.07 10.66
C PHE A 94 0.65 -5.73 11.09
N TYR A 95 -0.29 -5.20 10.32
CA TYR A 95 -0.94 -3.92 10.63
C TYR A 95 -2.42 -4.17 10.91
N VAL A 96 -2.92 -3.54 11.97
CA VAL A 96 -4.33 -3.56 12.35
C VAL A 96 -4.93 -2.22 12.00
N PHE A 97 -5.93 -2.23 11.12
CA PHE A 97 -6.68 -1.06 10.70
C PHE A 97 -8.10 -1.08 11.26
N GLY A 98 -8.58 0.09 11.68
CA GLY A 98 -9.99 0.36 11.94
C GLY A 98 -10.62 1.01 10.71
N LEU A 99 -11.70 0.43 10.21
CA LEU A 99 -12.46 0.90 9.07
C LEU A 99 -13.71 1.62 9.55
N PHE A 100 -13.82 2.91 9.24
CA PHE A 100 -14.98 3.74 9.60
C PHE A 100 -15.72 4.14 8.33
N PRO A 101 -16.58 3.26 7.79
CA PRO A 101 -17.36 3.59 6.60
C PRO A 101 -18.35 4.71 6.91
N HIS A 102 -18.47 5.67 5.99
CA HIS A 102 -19.49 6.71 6.07
C HIS A 102 -20.68 6.33 5.18
N SER A 103 -21.91 6.48 5.69
CA SER A 103 -23.15 6.05 5.01
C SER A 103 -23.46 6.81 3.72
N GLY A 104 -22.87 7.99 3.53
CA GLY A 104 -23.06 8.82 2.34
C GLY A 104 -22.12 8.49 1.17
N LEU A 105 -20.81 8.62 1.39
CA LEU A 105 -19.78 8.53 0.34
C LEU A 105 -18.54 7.84 0.89
N ALA A 106 -17.91 7.03 0.04
CA ALA A 106 -16.62 6.37 0.29
C ALA A 106 -15.52 7.32 0.77
N ALA A 107 -15.43 8.50 0.12
CA ALA A 107 -14.41 9.50 0.41
C ALA A 107 -14.55 10.16 1.78
N LEU A 108 -15.72 10.02 2.43
CA LEU A 108 -15.97 10.50 3.78
C LEU A 108 -15.71 9.43 4.85
N GLY A 109 -15.47 8.19 4.42
CA GLY A 109 -15.00 7.13 5.31
C GLY A 109 -13.55 7.38 5.74
N SER A 110 -13.16 6.81 6.86
CA SER A 110 -11.80 6.91 7.38
C SER A 110 -11.21 5.53 7.64
N VAL A 111 -9.91 5.39 7.39
CA VAL A 111 -9.13 4.21 7.76
C VAL A 111 -8.08 4.64 8.76
N GLN A 112 -8.13 4.08 9.95
CA GLN A 112 -7.18 4.37 11.02
C GLN A 112 -6.21 3.21 11.18
N HIS A 113 -4.91 3.49 11.11
CA HIS A 113 -3.90 2.51 11.52
C HIS A 113 -3.85 2.47 13.05
N LEU A 114 -4.31 1.37 13.65
CA LEU A 114 -4.43 1.21 15.10
C LEU A 114 -3.15 0.63 15.71
N TYR A 115 -2.64 -0.45 15.13
CA TYR A 115 -1.48 -1.15 15.68
C TYR A 115 -0.57 -1.67 14.58
N THR A 116 0.73 -1.61 14.87
CA THR A 116 1.75 -2.34 14.15
C THR A 116 2.31 -3.43 15.04
N LEU A 117 2.29 -4.67 14.55
CA LEU A 117 2.80 -5.85 15.23
C LEU A 117 3.97 -6.41 14.43
N TYR A 118 5.15 -6.44 15.04
CA TYR A 118 6.32 -7.04 14.43
C TYR A 118 6.51 -8.45 14.99
N ARG A 119 6.53 -9.47 14.13
CA ARG A 119 6.81 -10.87 14.50
C ARG A 119 8.31 -11.13 14.76
N GLY A 120 9.16 -10.13 14.59
CA GLY A 120 10.62 -10.33 14.63
C GLY A 120 11.10 -11.25 13.50
N ASN A 121 12.38 -11.60 13.55
CA ASN A 121 13.09 -12.33 12.49
C ASN A 121 13.13 -13.84 12.73
N SER A 122 12.40 -14.33 13.74
CA SER A 122 12.45 -15.74 14.14
C SER A 122 11.87 -16.63 13.04
N ALA A 123 12.66 -17.58 12.55
CA ALA A 123 12.24 -18.57 11.58
C ALA A 123 11.00 -19.31 12.09
N ALA A 124 9.85 -19.05 11.48
CA ALA A 124 8.62 -19.74 11.80
C ALA A 124 8.72 -21.18 11.30
N LYS A 125 8.87 -22.15 12.22
CA LYS A 125 8.71 -23.57 11.88
C LYS A 125 7.23 -23.80 11.55
N VAL A 126 6.92 -24.00 10.27
CA VAL A 126 5.57 -24.36 9.80
C VAL A 126 5.30 -25.77 10.28
N ILE A 127 4.42 -25.92 11.26
CA ILE A 127 4.12 -27.23 11.87
C ILE A 127 2.95 -27.91 11.16
N LEU A 128 2.01 -27.16 10.57
CA LEU A 128 0.83 -27.69 9.86
C LEU A 128 0.32 -26.74 8.76
N TYR A 129 -0.14 -27.32 7.65
CA TYR A 129 -0.42 -26.69 6.35
C TYR A 129 -1.70 -25.82 6.27
N ASN A 130 -2.43 -25.65 7.37
CA ASN A 130 -3.75 -25.00 7.37
C ASN A 130 -4.01 -24.05 8.54
N LEU A 131 -2.99 -23.74 9.38
CA LEU A 131 -3.18 -22.81 10.49
C LEU A 131 -1.90 -21.99 10.71
N PHE A 132 -1.92 -20.75 10.21
CA PHE A 132 -0.89 -19.76 10.55
C PHE A 132 -1.15 -19.26 11.97
N VAL A 133 -0.67 -19.99 12.98
CA VAL A 133 -0.67 -19.55 14.37
C VAL A 133 0.42 -18.49 14.54
N ILE A 134 0.02 -17.23 14.76
CA ILE A 134 0.94 -16.21 15.27
C ILE A 134 1.06 -16.46 16.77
N ASN A 135 2.02 -17.31 17.16
CA ASN A 135 2.44 -17.39 18.55
C ASN A 135 3.19 -16.10 18.88
N PHE A 136 2.52 -15.17 19.55
CA PHE A 136 3.21 -14.13 20.31
C PHE A 136 3.81 -14.82 21.53
N CYS A 137 5.11 -15.11 21.48
CA CYS A 137 5.83 -15.52 22.69
C CYS A 137 5.79 -14.32 23.66
N LYS A 138 5.20 -14.52 24.85
CA LYS A 138 5.39 -13.60 25.97
C LYS A 138 6.82 -13.69 26.46
#